data_AF-A0A927P762-F1
#
_entry.id   AF-A0A927P762-F1
#
_cell.length_a   1.000
_cell.length_b   1.000
_cell.length_c   1.000
_cell.angle_alpha   90.00
_cell.angle_beta   90.00
_cell.angle_gamma   90.00
#
_symmetry.space_group_name_H-M   'P 1'
#
loop_
_entity.id
_entity.type
_entity.pdbx_description
1 polymer ?
#
loop_
_entity_poly.entity_id
_entity_poly.type
_entity_poly.pdbx_seq_one_letter_code
_entity_poly.pdbx_strand_id
1 'polypeptide(L)'
;MDREFSPQDLKENKALAAWGYVVFFLPLILKSESKVCRYCANQGLLIMIVQLLVAILFNILGGIPLLGWLFTLAGKLVGLAILAGSLLLTAQAATNERFIELPYIGFIRLIPEE
;
A
#
# COMPACT_ATOMS: atom_id res chain seq x y z
N MET A 1 7.07 15.33 8.88
CA MET A 1 8.48 14.99 9.11
C MET A 1 8.99 14.46 7.79
N ASP A 2 9.77 15.25 7.06
CA ASP A 2 10.43 14.78 5.84
C ASP A 2 11.43 13.69 6.26
N ARG A 3 11.10 12.42 5.96
CA ARG A 3 11.99 11.31 6.25
C ARG A 3 13.19 11.38 5.34
N GLU A 4 14.31 11.83 5.88
CA GLU A 4 15.61 11.68 5.23
C GLU A 4 16.05 10.22 5.34
N PHE A 5 15.67 9.42 4.34
CA PHE A 5 16.33 8.15 4.10
C PHE A 5 17.76 8.40 3.64
N SER A 6 18.70 7.53 4.01
CA SER A 6 20.06 7.68 3.51
C SER A 6 20.02 7.57 1.97
N PRO A 7 20.67 8.48 1.22
CA PRO A 7 20.66 8.43 -0.24
C PRO A 7 21.16 7.09 -0.79
N GLN A 8 22.03 6.42 -0.02
CA GLN A 8 22.55 5.11 -0.35
C GLN A 8 21.50 4.00 -0.18
N ASP A 9 20.78 3.94 0.95
CA ASP A 9 19.69 2.96 1.17
C ASP A 9 18.60 3.13 0.12
N LEU A 10 18.28 4.38 -0.20
CA LEU A 10 17.35 4.74 -1.26
C LEU A 10 17.78 4.15 -2.60
N LYS A 11 19.01 4.45 -3.03
CA LYS A 11 19.51 4.07 -4.36
C LYS A 11 19.62 2.56 -4.53
N GLU A 12 20.05 1.86 -3.47
CA GLU A 12 20.24 0.41 -3.51
C GLU A 12 18.92 -0.37 -3.49
N ASN A 13 17.93 0.11 -2.73
CA ASN A 13 16.73 -0.69 -2.42
C ASN A 13 15.45 -0.16 -3.08
N LYS A 14 15.51 0.94 -3.83
CA LYS A 14 14.36 1.60 -4.45
C LYS A 14 13.39 0.66 -5.15
N ALA A 15 13.91 -0.17 -6.06
CA ALA A 15 13.09 -1.06 -6.86
C ALA A 15 12.37 -2.09 -6.00
N LEU A 16 13.08 -2.69 -5.04
CA LEU A 16 12.52 -3.67 -4.11
C LEU A 16 11.52 -3.02 -3.14
N ALA A 17 11.81 -1.83 -2.64
CA ALA A 17 10.91 -1.07 -1.79
C ALA A 17 9.62 -0.71 -2.54
N ALA A 18 9.69 -0.28 -3.80
CA ALA A 18 8.52 0.03 -4.61
C ALA A 18 7.52 -1.15 -4.69
N TRP A 19 8.02 -2.38 -4.84
CA TRP A 19 7.17 -3.58 -4.80
C TRP A 19 6.41 -3.76 -3.50
N GLY A 20 6.87 -3.15 -2.40
CA GLY A 20 6.20 -3.15 -1.11
C GLY A 20 4.77 -2.61 -1.14
N TYR A 21 4.43 -1.70 -2.05
CA TYR A 21 3.07 -1.16 -2.17
C TYR A 21 2.04 -2.17 -2.70
N VAL A 22 2.49 -3.21 -3.40
CA VAL A 22 1.63 -4.29 -3.93
C VAL A 22 1.82 -5.58 -3.14
N VAL A 23 3.07 -5.92 -2.84
CA VAL A 23 3.46 -7.15 -2.16
C VAL A 23 4.26 -6.79 -0.92
N PHE A 24 3.56 -6.46 0.16
CA PHE A 24 4.17 -5.89 1.37
C PHE A 24 5.24 -6.77 2.03
N PHE A 25 5.11 -8.09 1.93
CA PHE A 25 6.04 -9.04 2.54
C PHE A 25 7.35 -9.22 1.75
N LEU A 26 7.37 -8.91 0.45
CA LEU A 26 8.54 -9.09 -0.40
C LEU A 26 9.76 -8.28 0.07
N PRO A 27 9.67 -6.95 0.29
CA PRO A 27 10.79 -6.17 0.81
C PRO A 27 11.20 -6.56 2.24
N LEU A 28 10.28 -7.09 3.07
CA LEU A 28 10.59 -7.53 4.43
C LEU A 28 11.41 -8.82 4.45
N ILE A 29 11.13 -9.75 3.53
CA ILE A 29 11.88 -11.01 3.44
C ILE A 29 13.28 -10.77 2.86
N LEU A 30 13.39 -9.88 1.88
CA LEU A 30 14.63 -9.69 1.13
C LEU A 30 15.58 -8.65 1.74
N LYS A 31 15.05 -7.55 2.30
CA LYS A 31 15.81 -6.41 2.83
C LYS A 31 15.08 -5.80 4.05
N SER A 32 14.85 -6.60 5.08
CA SER A 32 14.29 -6.11 6.36
C SER A 32 15.14 -5.00 6.99
N GLU A 33 16.46 -4.99 6.81
CA GLU A 33 17.37 -3.97 7.37
C GLU A 33 17.11 -2.55 6.80
N SER A 34 16.51 -2.44 5.61
CA SER A 34 16.32 -1.16 4.93
C SER A 34 15.10 -0.42 5.45
N LYS A 35 15.30 0.83 5.89
CA LYS A 35 14.21 1.69 6.38
C LYS A 35 13.23 2.03 5.27
N VAL A 36 13.72 2.21 4.05
CA VAL A 36 12.87 2.45 2.85
C VAL A 36 12.02 1.22 2.56
N CYS A 37 12.61 0.02 2.58
CA CYS A 37 11.89 -1.24 2.39
C CYS A 37 10.80 -1.45 3.44
N ARG A 38 11.11 -1.24 4.73
CA ARG A 38 10.11 -1.33 5.81
C ARG A 38 8.99 -0.32 5.67
N TYR A 39 9.31 0.90 5.25
CA TYR A 39 8.30 1.92 5.01
C TYR A 39 7.33 1.52 3.90
N CYS A 40 7.84 1.12 2.73
CA CYS A 40 6.97 0.72 1.61
C CYS A 40 6.22 -0.58 1.91
N ALA A 41 6.82 -1.51 2.65
CA ALA A 41 6.13 -2.67 3.19
C ALA A 41 4.95 -2.26 4.08
N ASN A 42 5.17 -1.32 5.00
CA ASN A 42 4.10 -0.85 5.87
C ASN A 42 2.96 -0.19 5.07
N GLN A 43 3.28 0.57 4.02
CA GLN A 43 2.25 1.12 3.12
C GLN A 43 1.44 0.03 2.41
N GLY A 44 2.10 -0.99 1.86
CA GLY A 44 1.39 -2.13 1.25
C GLY A 44 0.51 -2.88 2.25
N LEU A 45 0.97 -3.06 3.48
CA LEU A 45 0.21 -3.69 4.54
C LEU A 45 -1.06 -2.89 4.87
N LEU A 46 -0.95 -1.57 4.97
CA LEU A 46 -2.09 -0.68 5.20
C LEU A 46 -3.10 -0.73 4.04
N ILE A 47 -2.62 -0.71 2.80
CA ILE A 47 -3.47 -0.86 1.60
C ILE A 47 -4.22 -2.19 1.65
N MET A 48 -3.53 -3.28 2.01
CA MET A 48 -4.15 -4.61 2.15
C MET A 48 -5.24 -4.63 3.23
N ILE A 49 -4.99 -4.01 4.40
CA ILE A 49 -5.97 -3.92 5.48
C ILE A 49 -7.19 -3.12 5.04
N VAL A 50 -6.99 -1.95 4.42
CA VAL A 50 -8.09 -1.12 3.89
C VAL A 50 -8.91 -1.90 2.86
N GLN A 51 -8.24 -2.58 1.92
CA GLN A 51 -8.89 -3.41 0.91
C GLN A 51 -9.75 -4.52 1.54
N LEU A 52 -9.25 -5.18 2.58
CA LEU A 52 -9.97 -6.22 3.30
C LEU A 52 -11.21 -5.67 4.02
N LEU A 53 -11.08 -4.54 4.71
CA LEU A 53 -12.20 -3.88 5.41
C LEU A 53 -13.29 -3.43 4.43
N VAL A 54 -12.89 -2.83 3.31
CA VAL A 54 -13.80 -2.44 2.23
C VAL A 54 -14.52 -3.66 1.66
N ALA A 55 -13.79 -4.74 1.38
CA ALA A 55 -14.40 -5.96 0.84
C ALA A 55 -15.42 -6.58 1.79
N ILE A 56 -15.12 -6.64 3.11
CA ILE A 56 -16.05 -7.14 4.13
C ILE A 56 -17.30 -6.26 4.18
N LEU A 57 -17.13 -4.93 4.24
CA LEU A 57 -18.24 -3.98 4.29
C LEU A 57 -19.18 -4.14 3.08
N PHE A 58 -18.63 -4.13 1.86
CA PHE A 58 -19.43 -4.26 0.64
C PHE A 58 -20.06 -5.65 0.48
N ASN A 59 -19.43 -6.70 1.02
CA ASN A 59 -20.03 -8.04 1.02
C ASN A 59 -21.27 -8.10 1.93
N ILE A 60 -21.23 -7.47 3.10
CA ILE A 60 -22.39 -7.37 4.01
C ILE A 60 -23.53 -6.57 3.33
N LEU A 61 -23.20 -5.40 2.75
CA LEU A 61 -24.18 -4.57 2.04
C LEU A 61 -24.72 -5.27 0.77
N GLY A 62 -23.91 -6.11 0.14
CA GLY A 62 -24.29 -6.94 -1.01
C GLY A 62 -25.35 -7.98 -0.68
N GLY A 63 -25.55 -8.33 0.59
CA GLY A 63 -26.61 -9.24 1.04
C GLY A 63 -28.00 -8.62 1.06
N ILE A 64 -28.14 -7.31 0.84
CA ILE A 64 -29.44 -6.62 0.87
C ILE A 64 -30.29 -7.06 -0.34
N PRO A 65 -31.52 -7.59 -0.14
CA PRO A 65 -32.41 -7.93 -1.26
C PRO A 65 -32.70 -6.71 -2.14
N LEU A 66 -32.80 -6.91 -3.46
CA LEU A 66 -33.07 -5.88 -4.48
C LEU A 66 -31.97 -4.82 -4.69
N LEU A 67 -31.23 -4.42 -3.66
CA LEU A 67 -30.18 -3.37 -3.73
C LEU A 67 -28.74 -3.91 -3.66
N GLY A 68 -28.55 -5.15 -3.23
CA GLY A 68 -27.23 -5.75 -3.00
C GLY A 68 -26.31 -5.78 -4.24
N TRP A 69 -26.89 -5.82 -5.44
CA TRP A 69 -26.12 -5.78 -6.69
C TRP A 69 -25.41 -4.44 -6.90
N LEU A 70 -26.00 -3.31 -6.49
CA LEU A 70 -25.37 -1.99 -6.54
C LEU A 70 -24.14 -1.93 -5.62
N PHE A 71 -24.28 -2.41 -4.38
CA PHE A 71 -23.17 -2.47 -3.43
C PHE A 71 -22.06 -3.42 -3.90
N THR A 72 -22.43 -4.57 -4.48
CA THR A 72 -21.45 -5.50 -5.05
C THR A 72 -20.67 -4.85 -6.20
N LEU A 73 -21.36 -4.12 -7.09
CA LEU A 73 -20.70 -3.39 -8.18
C LEU A 73 -19.80 -2.28 -7.64
N ALA A 74 -20.30 -1.47 -6.69
CA ALA A 74 -19.53 -0.40 -6.06
C ALA A 74 -18.27 -0.95 -5.37
N GLY A 75 -18.38 -2.05 -4.62
CA GLY A 75 -17.24 -2.70 -3.97
C GLY A 75 -16.17 -3.16 -4.95
N LYS A 76 -16.57 -3.70 -6.11
CA LYS A 76 -15.63 -4.06 -7.19
C LYS A 76 -14.92 -2.84 -7.76
N LEU A 77 -15.64 -1.74 -7.99
CA LEU A 77 -15.05 -0.50 -8.50
C LEU A 77 -14.09 0.14 -7.50
N VAL A 78 -14.44 0.17 -6.21
CA VAL A 78 -13.55 0.66 -5.15
C VAL A 78 -12.30 -0.22 -5.06
N GLY A 79 -12.46 -1.55 -5.10
CA GLY A 79 -11.32 -2.46 -5.08
C GLY A 79 -10.39 -2.28 -6.29
N LEU A 80 -10.94 -2.05 -7.48
CA LEU A 80 -10.16 -1.74 -8.67
C LEU A 80 -9.43 -0.39 -8.54
N ALA A 81 -10.07 0.62 -7.96
CA ALA A 81 -9.45 1.92 -7.72
C ALA A 81 -8.29 1.83 -6.72
N ILE A 82 -8.42 1.04 -5.66
CA ILE A 82 -7.34 0.79 -4.69
C ILE A 82 -6.17 0.08 -5.37
N LEU A 83 -6.43 -0.95 -6.19
CA LEU A 83 -5.40 -1.65 -6.95
C LEU A 83 -4.68 -0.73 -7.94
N ALA A 84 -5.44 0.10 -8.68
CA ALA A 84 -4.85 1.08 -9.58
C ALA A 84 -3.97 2.08 -8.81
N GLY A 85 -4.44 2.55 -7.65
CA GLY A 85 -3.67 3.40 -6.75
C GLY A 85 -2.36 2.76 -6.30
N SER A 86 -2.37 1.49 -5.86
CA SER A 86 -1.15 0.80 -5.43
C SER A 86 -0.13 0.61 -6.56
N LEU A 87 -0.60 0.36 -7.78
CA LEU A 87 0.26 0.27 -8.97
C LEU A 87 0.87 1.63 -9.34
N LEU A 88 0.08 2.71 -9.26
CA LEU A 88 0.59 4.07 -9.50
C LEU A 88 1.62 4.49 -8.44
N LEU A 89 1.44 4.12 -7.18
CA LEU A 89 2.44 4.37 -6.12
C LEU A 89 3.71 3.58 -6.37
N THR A 90 3.59 2.32 -6.79
CA THR A 90 4.74 1.48 -7.16
C THR A 90 5.51 2.08 -8.32
N ALA A 91 4.81 2.49 -9.39
CA ALA A 91 5.43 3.11 -10.56
C ALA A 91 6.14 4.41 -10.18
N GLN A 92 5.51 5.26 -9.38
CA GLN A 92 6.12 6.51 -8.89
C GLN A 92 7.32 6.25 -7.97
N ALA A 93 7.24 5.28 -7.07
CA ALA A 93 8.35 4.90 -6.20
C ALA A 93 9.52 4.29 -6.99
N ALA A 94 9.25 3.64 -8.13
CA ALA A 94 10.29 3.11 -9.02
C ALA A 94 10.94 4.21 -9.87
N THR A 95 10.18 5.20 -10.36
CA THR A 95 10.68 6.25 -11.26
C THR A 95 11.22 7.48 -10.53
N ASN A 96 10.52 8.00 -9.52
CA ASN A 96 10.90 9.25 -8.84
C ASN A 96 12.01 9.03 -7.82
N GLU A 97 12.93 9.98 -7.66
CA GLU A 97 13.95 9.95 -6.59
C GLU A 97 13.38 10.25 -5.20
N ARG A 98 12.08 10.57 -5.10
CA ARG A 98 11.40 10.87 -3.85
C ARG A 98 10.24 9.91 -3.65
N PHE A 99 10.20 9.28 -2.48
CA PHE A 99 9.06 8.49 -2.06
C PHE A 99 7.94 9.46 -1.64
N ILE A 100 6.81 9.38 -2.32
CA ILE A 100 5.63 10.13 -1.93
C ILE A 100 5.06 9.43 -0.69
N GLU A 101 5.05 10.12 0.45
CA GLU A 101 4.25 9.64 1.58
C GLU A 101 2.77 9.76 1.23
N LEU A 102 2.02 8.68 1.42
CA LEU A 102 0.59 8.68 1.17
C LEU A 102 -0.07 9.70 2.11
N PRO A 103 -0.75 10.73 1.59
CA PRO A 103 -1.47 11.67 2.45
C PRO A 103 -2.50 10.87 3.27
N TYR A 104 -2.59 11.18 4.56
CA TYR A 104 -3.53 10.61 5.55
C TYR A 104 -3.27 9.19 6.09
N ILE A 105 -2.41 8.36 5.49
CA ILE A 105 -2.15 6.98 6.01
C ILE A 105 -0.65 6.70 6.16
N GLY A 106 0.21 7.54 5.55
CA GLY A 106 1.67 7.44 5.60
C GLY A 106 2.27 7.46 7.02
N PHE A 107 1.53 8.01 7.99
CA PHE A 107 1.96 8.14 9.38
C PHE A 107 1.69 6.91 10.25
N ILE A 108 0.76 6.02 9.86
CA ILE A 108 0.45 4.82 10.66
C ILE A 108 1.60 3.83 10.49
N ARG A 109 2.22 3.39 11.58
CA ARG A 109 3.29 2.39 11.56
C ARG A 109 2.85 1.13 12.30
N LEU A 110 2.65 0.08 11.52
CA LEU A 110 2.44 -1.28 12.01
C LEU A 110 3.77 -2.06 12.05
N ILE A 111 4.70 -1.71 11.16
CA ILE A 111 6.04 -2.30 11.10
C ILE A 111 7.04 -1.34 11.78
N PRO A 112 7.70 -1.75 12.87
CA PRO A 112 8.72 -0.94 13.52
C PRO A 112 9.97 -0.77 12.63
N GLU A 113 10.72 0.33 12.79
CA GLU A 113 11.92 0.65 12.00
C GLU A 113 13.25 0.18 12.67
N GLU A 114 13.14 -0.58 13.77
CA GLU A 114 14.27 -1.11 14.55
C GLU A 114 14.87 -2.39 13.97
#